data_AF-A0A3M4YF86-F1
#
_entry.id   AF-A0A3M4YF86-F1
#
_cell.length_a   1.000
_cell.length_b   1.000
_cell.length_c   1.000
_cell.angle_alpha   90.00
_cell.angle_beta   90.00
_cell.angle_gamma   90.00
#
_symmetry.space_group_name_H-M   'P 1'
#
loop_
_entity.id
_entity.type
_entity.pdbx_description
1 polymer ?
#
loop_
_entity_poly.entity_id
_entity_poly.type
_entity_poly.pdbx_seq_one_letter_code
_entity_poly.pdbx_strand_id
1 'polypeptide(L)'
;MIHLPIKLGAMTTGLELAGVETQHLVGLIAGDVHKRTIYMDNAPFGITDQYALTRAVEHHCRQQQSVIVLLLALKQRFTADDGLQSVTCNEDHDGAEQRPAITDHLLSDGQSSRILDEKRQQGAACREPQNRQQPIQNGGSQRVTGIIGHKKPSLTKGLDYKARNILRRLSARVAGFLSNVSDNAVATFFFTGISTRAKQPMWYNGLLDLSVWQVIAVTLAMTHITIVGVTVYLHRYSAHRSLELNAGLKHFFRFWLWLTTAQNTREWTAIHRKHHAKCETVDDPHSPVVKGLSTVLRKGAELYREEAQNQDTLRIYGKNCPEDWIERNLYSRYKLLGIALMAVIDVALFGALGITVWAVQMMWIPFWAAGVVNGLGHAVGYRNFECRDAATNLVPWGIVIGGEELHNNHHTYPNSAKLSVKPWEFDMGWAWIKLFSFLGLAKVQRVAPIAHRVEGKGHMDMDTAMAILNNRFQIMAQYRKLVIAPLVAQELAKADESVRHQFRRAKRLLSRETSLLDDRHHLRIQTMLEHSHALKVIYEKRLALQQIWVKTSSNGHDMLSAMKEWIHEAEASGIHSLREFADQLKTYSLRPAHA
;
A
#
# COMPACT_ATOMS: atom_id res chain seq x y z
N MET A 1 56.41 -25.77 -32.29
CA MET A 1 57.56 -25.31 -31.47
C MET A 1 57.04 -24.20 -30.57
N ILE A 2 57.00 -24.24 -29.24
CA ILE A 2 57.48 -25.15 -28.20
C ILE A 2 56.40 -25.18 -27.09
N HIS A 3 56.36 -26.29 -26.38
CA HIS A 3 55.38 -26.76 -25.40
C HIS A 3 55.74 -26.34 -23.96
N LEU A 4 54.70 -26.07 -23.15
CA LEU A 4 54.53 -26.51 -21.74
C LEU A 4 55.29 -25.76 -20.60
N PRO A 5 55.03 -26.04 -19.29
CA PRO A 5 54.07 -25.36 -18.42
C PRO A 5 54.72 -24.80 -17.11
N ILE A 6 53.95 -24.15 -16.22
CA ILE A 6 54.43 -23.77 -14.88
C ILE A 6 53.69 -24.57 -13.79
N LYS A 7 54.50 -25.23 -12.96
CA LYS A 7 54.19 -26.07 -11.79
C LYS A 7 53.74 -25.26 -10.57
N LEU A 8 52.91 -25.90 -9.74
CA LEU A 8 52.73 -25.59 -8.32
C LEU A 8 54.07 -25.64 -7.56
N GLY A 9 54.27 -24.68 -6.65
CA GLY A 9 55.26 -24.74 -5.58
C GLY A 9 54.66 -24.18 -4.30
N ALA A 10 54.44 -25.06 -3.32
CA ALA A 10 54.18 -24.70 -1.94
C ALA A 10 55.50 -24.31 -1.26
N MET A 11 55.50 -23.22 -0.49
CA MET A 11 56.48 -23.01 0.57
C MET A 11 55.78 -22.40 1.80
N THR A 12 55.80 -23.19 2.86
CA THR A 12 55.52 -22.85 4.26
C THR A 12 56.82 -22.46 4.98
N THR A 13 56.65 -21.77 6.12
CA THR A 13 57.59 -21.39 7.22
C THR A 13 58.42 -20.11 7.00
N GLY A 14 58.64 -19.21 7.98
CA GLY A 14 58.23 -19.03 9.38
C GLY A 14 58.24 -17.51 9.69
N LEU A 15 57.36 -16.95 10.52
CA LEU A 15 57.33 -16.90 11.99
C LEU A 15 58.48 -16.14 12.64
N GLU A 16 58.08 -15.17 13.47
CA GLU A 16 58.79 -14.28 14.43
C GLU A 16 58.89 -12.80 13.99
N LEU A 17 58.56 -11.78 14.80
CA LEU A 17 57.85 -11.62 16.08
C LEU A 17 57.77 -10.08 16.33
N ALA A 18 56.82 -9.66 17.17
CA ALA A 18 56.61 -8.31 17.75
C ALA A 18 55.95 -7.24 16.85
N GLY A 19 54.82 -6.64 17.22
CA GLY A 19 54.01 -6.77 18.42
C GLY A 19 52.78 -5.86 18.38
N VAL A 20 51.73 -6.27 19.11
CA VAL A 20 50.71 -5.46 19.82
C VAL A 20 50.04 -4.37 18.96
N GLU A 21 48.78 -4.48 18.49
CA GLU A 21 47.55 -4.52 19.29
C GLU A 21 46.34 -4.63 18.33
N THR A 22 45.74 -5.81 18.13
CA THR A 22 44.41 -5.93 17.48
C THR A 22 43.75 -7.25 17.84
N GLN A 23 43.12 -7.34 19.02
CA GLN A 23 42.03 -8.31 19.27
C GLN A 23 41.10 -7.75 20.34
N HIS A 24 40.01 -7.10 19.93
CA HIS A 24 38.73 -7.06 20.66
C HIS A 24 37.69 -6.32 19.79
N LEU A 25 37.18 -6.93 18.71
CA LEU A 25 35.79 -6.70 18.24
C LEU A 25 35.38 -7.59 17.05
N VAL A 26 35.62 -8.91 17.12
CA VAL A 26 34.95 -9.85 16.21
C VAL A 26 34.45 -11.02 17.04
N GLY A 27 33.21 -10.92 17.50
CA GLY A 27 32.61 -11.93 18.36
C GLY A 27 31.37 -11.47 19.12
N LEU A 28 30.50 -10.66 18.50
CA LEU A 28 29.18 -10.31 19.03
C LEU A 28 28.27 -10.03 17.84
N ILE A 29 27.77 -11.09 17.19
CA ILE A 29 26.45 -11.25 16.54
C ILE A 29 26.45 -12.71 16.03
N ALA A 30 26.43 -13.66 16.96
CA ALA A 30 26.03 -15.03 16.69
C ALA A 30 25.73 -15.72 18.02
N GLY A 31 24.47 -16.12 18.19
CA GLY A 31 24.12 -17.26 19.05
C GLY A 31 23.86 -16.97 20.54
N ASP A 32 22.61 -17.25 20.89
CA ASP A 32 22.17 -17.90 22.13
C ASP A 32 22.41 -17.26 23.52
N VAL A 33 21.28 -16.91 24.12
CA VAL A 33 21.12 -16.72 25.56
C VAL A 33 21.06 -18.10 26.21
N HIS A 34 22.17 -18.57 26.76
CA HIS A 34 22.13 -19.58 27.82
C HIS A 34 23.03 -19.21 29.00
N LYS A 35 22.41 -19.32 30.19
CA LYS A 35 22.91 -19.04 31.53
C LYS A 35 24.33 -19.57 31.73
N ARG A 36 25.29 -18.69 32.03
CA ARG A 36 26.42 -19.01 32.92
C ARG A 36 26.78 -17.80 33.78
N THR A 37 26.59 -17.98 35.08
CA THR A 37 27.11 -17.13 36.15
C THR A 37 28.64 -17.25 36.15
N ILE A 38 29.36 -16.13 36.08
CA ILE A 38 30.79 -16.06 36.30
C ILE A 38 31.00 -15.42 37.67
N TYR A 39 31.66 -16.15 38.58
CA TYR A 39 32.18 -15.62 39.84
C TYR A 39 33.56 -15.01 39.59
N MET A 40 33.80 -13.82 40.13
CA MET A 40 35.15 -13.34 40.45
C MET A 40 35.15 -12.75 41.86
N ASP A 41 36.17 -13.13 42.62
CA ASP A 41 36.37 -12.83 44.03
C ASP A 41 36.65 -11.34 44.31
N ASN A 42 36.12 -10.91 45.46
CA ASN A 42 36.47 -9.79 46.34
C ASN A 42 35.86 -8.39 46.10
N ALA A 43 34.76 -8.19 46.84
CA ALA A 43 34.15 -6.97 47.38
C ALA A 43 32.98 -6.32 46.57
N PRO A 44 31.86 -5.97 47.25
CA PRO A 44 30.63 -5.56 46.58
C PRO A 44 30.60 -4.04 46.37
N PHE A 45 30.41 -3.61 45.12
CA PHE A 45 29.90 -2.26 44.87
C PHE A 45 28.49 -2.36 44.32
N GLY A 46 27.55 -2.03 45.20
CA GLY A 46 26.15 -1.88 44.87
C GLY A 46 25.85 -0.48 44.36
N ILE A 47 24.90 -0.48 43.41
CA ILE A 47 23.90 0.54 43.15
C ILE A 47 24.28 1.67 42.17
N THR A 48 23.38 1.81 41.18
CA THR A 48 23.01 3.02 40.44
C THR A 48 24.10 3.78 39.69
N ASP A 49 24.00 3.82 38.36
CA ASP A 49 23.25 4.91 37.72
C ASP A 49 23.07 4.65 36.22
N GLN A 50 21.90 4.12 35.84
CA GLN A 50 21.54 3.88 34.44
C GLN A 50 21.20 5.19 33.71
N TYR A 51 21.06 6.32 34.43
CA TYR A 51 20.75 7.64 33.84
C TYR A 51 21.97 8.37 33.27
N ALA A 52 23.18 8.11 33.78
CA ALA A 52 24.40 8.79 33.33
C ALA A 52 24.79 8.37 31.89
N LEU A 53 24.61 7.09 31.55
CA LEU A 53 24.87 6.57 30.21
C LEU A 53 23.83 7.07 29.19
N THR A 54 22.57 7.24 29.61
CA THR A 54 21.50 7.74 28.74
C THR A 54 21.68 9.23 28.41
N ARG A 55 22.12 10.06 29.37
CA ARG A 55 22.39 11.49 29.10
C ARG A 55 23.61 11.73 28.22
N ALA A 56 24.66 10.93 28.34
CA ALA A 56 25.83 11.03 27.46
C ALA A 56 25.48 10.70 26.00
N VAL A 57 24.61 9.70 25.79
CA VAL A 57 24.12 9.31 24.46
C VAL A 57 23.09 10.33 23.91
N GLU A 58 22.22 10.91 24.75
CA GLU A 58 21.29 11.96 24.32
C GLU A 58 21.99 13.27 23.94
N HIS A 59 23.05 13.66 24.64
CA HIS A 59 23.78 14.89 24.33
C HIS A 59 24.57 14.77 23.02
N HIS A 60 25.11 13.60 22.70
CA HIS A 60 25.79 13.35 21.42
C HIS A 60 24.80 13.16 20.25
N CYS A 61 23.60 12.60 20.50
CA CYS A 61 22.58 12.42 19.46
C CYS A 61 21.84 13.71 19.08
N ARG A 62 21.80 14.75 19.93
CA ARG A 62 21.15 16.03 19.58
C ARG A 62 21.89 16.87 18.54
N GLN A 63 23.17 16.58 18.27
CA GLN A 63 23.96 17.32 17.28
C GLN A 63 23.98 16.72 15.86
N GLN A 64 23.43 15.52 15.64
CA GLN A 64 23.32 14.93 14.31
C GLN A 64 21.86 14.69 13.93
N GLN A 65 21.28 15.62 13.17
CA GLN A 65 20.00 15.39 12.49
C GLN A 65 20.18 14.26 11.47
N SER A 66 19.81 13.04 11.84
CA SER A 66 19.82 11.90 10.92
C SER A 66 18.65 10.96 11.18
N VAL A 67 18.03 10.54 10.07
CA VAL A 67 16.83 9.68 9.94
C VAL A 67 16.94 8.34 10.68
N ILE A 68 18.15 7.95 11.07
CA ILE A 68 18.46 6.71 11.80
C ILE A 68 17.92 6.74 13.23
N VAL A 69 17.95 7.89 13.91
CA VAL A 69 17.39 8.04 15.27
C VAL A 69 15.88 7.84 15.26
N LEU A 70 15.19 8.28 14.21
CA LEU A 70 13.75 8.09 14.03
C LEU A 70 13.39 6.60 13.81
N LEU A 71 14.21 5.87 13.06
CA LEU A 71 14.01 4.43 12.81
C LEU A 71 14.31 3.57 14.05
N LEU A 72 15.29 3.96 14.86
CA LEU A 72 15.61 3.29 16.13
C LEU A 72 14.56 3.58 17.23
N ALA A 73 14.05 4.82 17.29
CA ALA A 73 12.95 5.17 18.19
C ALA A 73 11.65 4.43 17.84
N LEU A 74 11.37 4.21 16.54
CA LEU A 74 10.25 3.39 16.09
C LEU A 74 10.42 1.91 16.52
N LYS A 75 11.64 1.36 16.48
CA LYS A 75 11.91 -0.03 16.91
C LYS A 75 11.63 -0.24 18.40
N GLN A 76 12.04 0.70 19.27
CA GLN A 76 11.83 0.60 20.72
C GLN A 76 10.35 0.74 21.12
N ARG A 77 9.57 1.56 20.40
CA ARG A 77 8.15 1.76 20.71
C ARG A 77 7.27 0.57 20.33
N PHE A 78 7.70 -0.30 19.41
CA PHE A 78 6.97 -1.52 19.03
C PHE A 78 7.31 -2.75 19.88
N THR A 79 8.35 -2.70 20.71
CA THR A 79 8.74 -3.80 21.61
C THR A 79 8.21 -3.67 23.03
N ALA A 80 7.60 -2.53 23.39
CA ALA A 80 7.12 -2.27 24.75
C ALA A 80 5.68 -2.76 25.03
N ASP A 81 4.94 -3.26 24.03
CA ASP A 81 3.50 -3.57 24.15
C ASP A 81 3.16 -5.07 24.32
N ASP A 82 4.14 -5.97 24.44
CA ASP A 82 3.89 -7.40 24.63
C ASP A 82 4.60 -7.95 25.88
N GLY A 83 4.10 -7.56 27.05
CA GLY A 83 4.37 -8.24 28.32
C GLY A 83 3.24 -9.21 28.66
N LEU A 84 3.28 -10.45 28.16
CA LEU A 84 2.49 -11.55 28.71
C LEU A 84 3.35 -12.81 28.88
N GLN A 85 3.44 -13.27 30.12
CA GLN A 85 4.12 -14.47 30.57
C GLN A 85 3.56 -15.72 29.88
N SER A 86 4.45 -16.58 29.39
CA SER A 86 4.12 -17.91 28.85
C SER A 86 4.06 -18.93 29.98
N VAL A 87 2.89 -19.54 30.18
CA VAL A 87 2.71 -20.80 30.91
C VAL A 87 2.87 -21.94 29.91
N THR A 88 3.76 -22.88 30.19
CA THR A 88 4.01 -24.10 29.41
C THR A 88 3.10 -25.23 29.88
N CYS A 89 2.44 -25.93 28.93
CA CYS A 89 1.84 -27.25 29.17
C CYS A 89 2.48 -28.25 28.19
N ASN A 90 2.99 -29.35 28.75
CA ASN A 90 3.47 -30.55 28.05
C ASN A 90 2.28 -31.29 27.42
N GLU A 91 2.50 -31.89 26.26
CA GLU A 91 1.70 -33.03 25.80
C GLU A 91 2.63 -34.15 25.33
N ASP A 92 2.35 -35.34 25.86
CA ASP A 92 3.07 -36.59 25.71
C ASP A 92 2.88 -37.22 24.31
N HIS A 93 3.89 -37.98 23.91
CA HIS A 93 3.89 -38.89 22.78
C HIS A 93 3.12 -40.17 23.12
N ASP A 94 2.36 -40.71 22.15
CA ASP A 94 2.40 -42.14 21.83
C ASP A 94 1.64 -42.50 20.54
N GLY A 95 2.13 -43.54 19.86
CA GLY A 95 1.32 -44.40 18.99
C GLY A 95 1.55 -44.32 17.47
N ALA A 96 2.49 -45.13 16.98
CA ALA A 96 2.69 -45.46 15.57
C ALA A 96 1.73 -46.57 15.11
N GLU A 97 1.26 -46.54 13.85
CA GLU A 97 1.00 -47.77 13.08
C GLU A 97 0.88 -47.53 11.57
N GLN A 98 1.04 -48.63 10.83
CA GLN A 98 1.64 -48.79 9.50
C GLN A 98 0.68 -48.63 8.30
N ARG A 99 1.27 -48.45 7.10
CA ARG A 99 0.63 -48.47 5.76
C ARG A 99 0.05 -49.86 5.40
N PRO A 100 -0.72 -50.01 4.30
CA PRO A 100 -0.07 -50.27 3.00
C PRO A 100 -0.71 -49.60 1.76
N ALA A 101 0.04 -49.65 0.67
CA ALA A 101 -0.25 -49.16 -0.67
C ALA A 101 -1.09 -50.15 -1.50
N ILE A 102 -1.84 -49.66 -2.50
CA ILE A 102 -2.31 -50.43 -3.66
C ILE A 102 -2.22 -49.55 -4.93
N THR A 103 -1.69 -50.16 -5.99
CA THR A 103 -1.47 -49.67 -7.36
C THR A 103 -2.57 -50.12 -8.34
N ASP A 104 -2.64 -49.39 -9.47
CA ASP A 104 -3.08 -49.73 -10.85
C ASP A 104 -4.54 -50.09 -11.18
N HIS A 105 -5.19 -49.32 -12.09
CA HIS A 105 -5.25 -49.60 -13.54
C HIS A 105 -6.30 -48.73 -14.32
N LEU A 106 -5.85 -48.21 -15.48
CA LEU A 106 -6.45 -48.12 -16.84
C LEU A 106 -7.88 -47.60 -17.13
N LEU A 107 -7.93 -46.68 -18.13
CA LEU A 107 -8.78 -46.57 -19.36
C LEU A 107 -9.04 -45.08 -19.67
N SER A 108 -8.31 -44.44 -20.61
CA SER A 108 -8.47 -44.33 -22.08
C SER A 108 -9.68 -43.53 -22.58
N ASP A 109 -9.36 -42.64 -23.53
CA ASP A 109 -10.17 -41.94 -24.53
C ASP A 109 -11.13 -40.83 -24.05
N GLY A 110 -11.25 -39.67 -24.70
CA GLY A 110 -10.74 -39.22 -25.99
C GLY A 110 -11.70 -38.15 -26.54
N GLN A 111 -11.17 -36.96 -26.82
CA GLN A 111 -11.63 -35.92 -27.76
C GLN A 111 -13.14 -35.57 -27.89
N SER A 112 -13.46 -34.27 -27.82
CA SER A 112 -13.70 -33.48 -29.04
C SER A 112 -13.97 -32.00 -28.72
N SER A 113 -13.67 -31.18 -29.72
CA SER A 113 -13.53 -29.73 -29.71
C SER A 113 -14.53 -29.08 -30.68
N ARG A 114 -14.80 -27.79 -30.44
CA ARG A 114 -15.23 -26.77 -31.43
C ARG A 114 -16.62 -26.90 -32.08
N ILE A 115 -17.46 -25.90 -31.83
CA ILE A 115 -18.27 -25.25 -32.86
C ILE A 115 -18.23 -23.72 -32.62
N LEU A 116 -17.71 -23.00 -33.62
CA LEU A 116 -17.97 -21.59 -33.92
C LEU A 116 -19.03 -21.58 -35.03
N ASP A 117 -20.00 -20.66 -35.00
CA ASP A 117 -20.14 -19.64 -36.07
C ASP A 117 -21.41 -18.77 -35.94
N GLU A 118 -21.15 -17.47 -36.07
CA GLU A 118 -21.87 -16.40 -36.76
C GLU A 118 -23.42 -16.32 -36.77
N LYS A 119 -23.94 -15.15 -36.35
CA LYS A 119 -24.64 -14.24 -37.27
C LYS A 119 -24.77 -12.80 -36.73
N ARG A 120 -24.54 -11.87 -37.66
CA ARG A 120 -24.57 -10.40 -37.56
C ARG A 120 -25.99 -9.84 -37.81
N GLN A 121 -26.28 -8.73 -37.12
CA GLN A 121 -26.97 -7.51 -37.57
C GLN A 121 -28.49 -7.48 -37.85
N GLN A 122 -29.02 -6.27 -37.61
CA GLN A 122 -30.39 -5.71 -37.73
C GLN A 122 -31.24 -5.94 -36.46
N GLY A 123 -31.72 -4.96 -35.70
CA GLY A 123 -31.96 -3.54 -35.94
C GLY A 123 -33.46 -3.28 -35.95
N ALA A 124 -34.07 -2.94 -34.80
CA ALA A 124 -35.36 -2.23 -34.68
C ALA A 124 -35.73 -2.02 -33.21
N ALA A 125 -36.52 -0.98 -32.98
CA ALA A 125 -36.80 -0.33 -31.73
C ALA A 125 -37.95 -0.96 -30.91
N CYS A 126 -38.18 -0.36 -29.73
CA CYS A 126 -39.47 -0.23 -29.06
C CYS A 126 -40.08 -1.46 -28.34
N ARG A 127 -39.95 -1.48 -27.01
CA ARG A 127 -41.05 -1.27 -26.02
C ARG A 127 -40.82 -2.05 -24.72
N GLU A 128 -40.94 -1.34 -23.61
CA GLU A 128 -41.26 -1.90 -22.29
C GLU A 128 -42.51 -2.78 -22.35
N PRO A 129 -42.64 -3.73 -21.41
CA PRO A 129 -43.92 -3.88 -20.75
C PRO A 129 -43.80 -3.80 -19.23
N GLN A 130 -44.61 -2.92 -18.68
CA GLN A 130 -44.98 -2.86 -17.28
C GLN A 130 -45.71 -4.14 -16.84
N ASN A 131 -45.28 -4.64 -15.69
CA ASN A 131 -46.09 -4.99 -14.52
C ASN A 131 -47.31 -5.92 -14.71
N ARG A 132 -47.21 -7.13 -14.13
CA ARG A 132 -48.37 -7.78 -13.50
C ARG A 132 -47.93 -8.71 -12.37
N GLN A 133 -48.09 -8.25 -11.14
CA GLN A 133 -48.16 -9.08 -9.93
C GLN A 133 -49.52 -9.79 -9.90
N GLN A 134 -49.56 -11.06 -9.48
CA GLN A 134 -50.46 -11.60 -8.44
C GLN A 134 -50.13 -13.08 -8.13
N PRO A 135 -50.56 -13.62 -6.96
CA PRO A 135 -49.77 -14.52 -6.12
C PRO A 135 -50.24 -15.98 -6.16
N ILE A 136 -49.39 -16.92 -5.75
CA ILE A 136 -49.80 -18.28 -5.37
C ILE A 136 -49.05 -18.72 -4.10
N GLN A 137 -49.83 -19.22 -3.14
CA GLN A 137 -49.44 -19.76 -1.84
C GLN A 137 -48.95 -21.22 -1.92
N ASN A 138 -48.09 -21.55 -0.94
CA ASN A 138 -47.94 -22.82 -0.20
C ASN A 138 -47.54 -24.14 -0.91
N GLY A 139 -46.47 -24.74 -0.35
CA GLY A 139 -46.36 -26.19 -0.18
C GLY A 139 -44.99 -26.76 -0.58
N GLY A 140 -44.29 -27.40 0.36
CA GLY A 140 -43.25 -28.38 0.00
C GLY A 140 -41.96 -28.33 0.82
N SER A 141 -42.02 -28.90 2.02
CA SER A 141 -40.84 -29.36 2.77
C SER A 141 -40.08 -30.43 1.98
N GLN A 142 -38.81 -30.20 1.65
CA GLN A 142 -37.85 -31.29 1.42
C GLN A 142 -36.49 -30.96 2.04
N ARG A 143 -36.09 -31.81 2.99
CA ARG A 143 -34.73 -31.97 3.51
C ARG A 143 -33.82 -32.38 2.35
N VAL A 144 -32.71 -31.69 2.17
CA VAL A 144 -31.57 -32.22 1.41
C VAL A 144 -30.40 -32.37 2.37
N THR A 145 -30.02 -33.63 2.52
CA THR A 145 -28.88 -34.17 3.27
C THR A 145 -27.56 -33.61 2.75
N GLY A 146 -26.65 -33.35 3.68
CA GLY A 146 -25.35 -32.74 3.43
C GLY A 146 -24.43 -33.59 2.56
N ILE A 147 -23.78 -32.93 1.61
CA ILE A 147 -22.60 -33.45 0.91
C ILE A 147 -21.38 -32.73 1.52
N ILE A 148 -20.44 -33.55 1.99
CA ILE A 148 -19.18 -33.18 2.60
C ILE A 148 -18.33 -32.41 1.59
N GLY A 149 -18.15 -31.11 1.82
CA GLY A 149 -17.29 -30.22 1.03
C GLY A 149 -15.89 -30.10 1.63
N HIS A 150 -14.89 -30.48 0.84
CA HIS A 150 -13.45 -30.40 1.12
C HIS A 150 -13.01 -29.10 1.83
N LYS A 151 -12.23 -29.25 2.91
CA LYS A 151 -11.52 -28.18 3.61
C LYS A 151 -10.62 -27.38 2.65
N LYS A 152 -11.01 -26.16 2.30
CA LYS A 152 -10.05 -25.11 1.86
C LYS A 152 -9.44 -24.44 3.10
N PRO A 153 -8.10 -24.40 3.24
CA PRO A 153 -7.48 -23.71 4.36
C PRO A 153 -7.60 -22.19 4.21
N SER A 154 -8.47 -21.58 5.03
CA SER A 154 -8.25 -20.33 5.78
C SER A 154 -7.08 -19.41 5.36
N LEU A 155 -7.12 -18.79 4.18
CA LEU A 155 -6.04 -17.92 3.67
C LEU A 155 -5.83 -16.61 4.47
N THR A 156 -6.83 -16.12 5.19
CA THR A 156 -6.84 -14.75 5.73
C THR A 156 -6.01 -14.54 7.01
N LYS A 157 -5.92 -15.54 7.90
CA LYS A 157 -5.01 -15.48 9.06
C LYS A 157 -3.53 -15.59 8.65
N GLY A 158 -3.25 -16.36 7.60
CA GLY A 158 -1.92 -16.49 7.03
C GLY A 158 -1.45 -15.20 6.37
N LEU A 159 -2.34 -14.46 5.71
CA LEU A 159 -2.03 -13.20 5.01
C LEU A 159 -1.64 -12.06 5.97
N ASP A 160 -2.33 -11.84 7.09
CA ASP A 160 -2.02 -10.74 8.01
C ASP A 160 -0.72 -10.99 8.82
N TYR A 161 -0.49 -12.23 9.27
CA TYR A 161 0.77 -12.62 9.91
C TYR A 161 1.94 -12.67 8.91
N LYS A 162 1.74 -13.24 7.70
CA LYS A 162 2.77 -13.23 6.65
C LYS A 162 3.05 -11.81 6.18
N ALA A 163 2.06 -10.93 6.02
CA ALA A 163 2.29 -9.55 5.58
C ALA A 163 3.08 -8.75 6.62
N ARG A 164 2.76 -8.89 7.91
CA ARG A 164 3.53 -8.26 9.01
C ARG A 164 4.95 -8.82 9.12
N ASN A 165 5.12 -10.14 8.97
CA ASN A 165 6.45 -10.74 8.89
C ASN A 165 7.19 -10.40 7.59
N ILE A 166 6.50 -10.20 6.47
CA ILE A 166 7.08 -9.72 5.21
C ILE A 166 7.50 -8.27 5.37
N LEU A 167 6.73 -7.40 6.04
CA LEU A 167 7.15 -6.03 6.36
C LEU A 167 8.35 -6.00 7.30
N ARG A 168 8.36 -6.84 8.35
CA ARG A 168 9.53 -6.98 9.24
C ARG A 168 10.75 -7.53 8.50
N ARG A 169 10.56 -8.51 7.62
CA ARG A 169 11.64 -9.07 6.80
C ARG A 169 12.06 -8.14 5.66
N LEU A 170 11.18 -7.32 5.11
CA LEU A 170 11.48 -6.30 4.09
C LEU A 170 12.16 -5.10 4.73
N SER A 171 11.71 -4.63 5.88
CA SER A 171 12.44 -3.59 6.63
C SER A 171 13.80 -4.10 7.09
N ALA A 172 13.91 -5.35 7.57
CA ALA A 172 15.19 -5.98 7.90
C ALA A 172 16.04 -6.31 6.67
N ARG A 173 15.45 -6.57 5.48
CA ARG A 173 16.16 -6.76 4.22
C ARG A 173 16.49 -5.46 3.51
N VAL A 174 15.74 -4.39 3.69
CA VAL A 174 16.07 -3.05 3.22
C VAL A 174 17.17 -2.51 4.12
N ALA A 175 17.05 -2.63 5.45
CA ALA A 175 18.15 -2.35 6.36
C ALA A 175 19.36 -3.27 6.09
N GLY A 176 19.13 -4.55 5.81
CA GLY A 176 20.14 -5.55 5.49
C GLY A 176 20.72 -5.42 4.07
N PHE A 177 20.01 -4.80 3.14
CA PHE A 177 20.49 -4.46 1.80
C PHE A 177 21.27 -3.15 1.88
N LEU A 178 20.78 -2.15 2.62
CA LEU A 178 21.52 -0.94 2.93
C LEU A 178 22.81 -1.25 3.73
N SER A 179 22.81 -2.29 4.57
CA SER A 179 24.00 -2.77 5.30
C SER A 179 24.86 -3.76 4.51
N ASN A 180 24.32 -4.66 3.68
CA ASN A 180 25.17 -5.51 2.82
C ASN A 180 25.74 -4.75 1.62
N VAL A 181 25.04 -3.72 1.16
CA VAL A 181 25.59 -2.70 0.25
C VAL A 181 26.64 -1.87 0.98
N SER A 182 26.65 -1.74 2.31
CA SER A 182 27.82 -1.20 3.02
C SER A 182 28.95 -2.23 3.18
N ASP A 183 28.63 -3.51 3.38
CA ASP A 183 29.58 -4.44 4.01
C ASP A 183 30.31 -5.43 3.08
N ASN A 184 29.83 -5.77 1.87
CA ASN A 184 30.47 -6.88 1.11
C ASN A 184 30.89 -6.58 -0.35
N ALA A 185 30.15 -5.76 -1.09
CA ALA A 185 30.57 -5.34 -2.44
C ALA A 185 31.24 -3.94 -2.44
N VAL A 186 30.80 -3.07 -1.53
CA VAL A 186 31.38 -1.75 -1.28
C VAL A 186 32.61 -1.89 -0.41
N ALA A 187 32.58 -2.56 0.74
CA ALA A 187 33.77 -2.66 1.61
C ALA A 187 35.03 -3.23 0.91
N THR A 188 34.90 -4.27 0.08
CA THR A 188 36.04 -4.86 -0.67
C THR A 188 36.56 -3.95 -1.79
N PHE A 189 35.72 -3.04 -2.30
CA PHE A 189 36.08 -2.02 -3.31
C PHE A 189 36.50 -0.67 -2.66
N PHE A 190 36.09 -0.42 -1.41
CA PHE A 190 36.26 0.83 -0.68
C PHE A 190 37.51 0.84 0.21
N PHE A 191 37.89 -0.29 0.83
CA PHE A 191 39.07 -0.33 1.72
C PHE A 191 40.41 -0.35 0.99
N THR A 192 40.45 -0.76 -0.29
CA THR A 192 41.63 -0.63 -1.16
C THR A 192 41.74 0.76 -1.82
N GLY A 193 40.66 1.56 -1.81
CA GLY A 193 40.59 2.86 -2.49
C GLY A 193 41.00 4.08 -1.66
N ILE A 194 41.13 3.96 -0.33
CA ILE A 194 41.39 5.12 0.55
C ILE A 194 42.86 5.56 0.50
N SER A 195 43.80 4.74 0.00
CA SER A 195 45.24 5.05 0.07
C SER A 195 45.91 5.52 -1.23
N THR A 196 45.22 5.61 -2.38
CA THR A 196 45.86 6.10 -3.63
C THR A 196 44.90 6.86 -4.56
N ARG A 197 44.36 7.99 -4.09
CA ARG A 197 43.60 8.94 -4.94
C ARG A 197 44.43 9.58 -6.07
N ALA A 198 45.75 9.39 -6.06
CA ALA A 198 46.68 10.10 -6.94
C ALA A 198 46.89 9.49 -8.35
N LYS A 199 46.32 8.32 -8.69
CA LYS A 199 46.58 7.68 -10.00
C LYS A 199 45.40 6.88 -10.61
N GLN A 200 44.16 7.22 -10.29
CA GLN A 200 43.03 6.59 -10.99
C GLN A 200 42.74 7.35 -12.30
N PRO A 201 42.57 6.65 -13.44
CA PRO A 201 42.30 7.28 -14.72
C PRO A 201 40.92 7.97 -14.71
N MET A 202 40.76 9.07 -15.46
CA MET A 202 39.53 9.90 -15.45
C MET A 202 38.23 9.11 -15.69
N TRP A 203 38.27 8.01 -16.44
CA TRP A 203 37.10 7.16 -16.68
C TRP A 203 36.60 6.44 -15.43
N TYR A 204 37.44 6.25 -14.40
CA TYR A 204 37.08 5.55 -13.17
C TYR A 204 36.26 6.46 -12.23
N ASN A 205 36.62 7.74 -12.13
CA ASN A 205 35.93 8.72 -11.28
C ASN A 205 34.79 9.47 -12.02
N GLY A 206 34.80 9.45 -13.36
CA GLY A 206 33.86 10.20 -14.18
C GLY A 206 34.25 11.68 -14.31
N LEU A 207 33.49 12.39 -15.14
CA LEU A 207 33.74 13.81 -15.46
C LEU A 207 33.57 14.75 -14.26
N LEU A 208 32.75 14.39 -13.28
CA LEU A 208 32.46 15.26 -12.14
C LEU A 208 33.37 15.01 -10.92
N ASP A 209 34.12 13.91 -10.90
CA ASP A 209 35.02 13.49 -9.80
C ASP A 209 34.41 13.68 -8.39
N LEU A 210 33.12 13.34 -8.26
CA LEU A 210 32.36 13.55 -7.04
C LEU A 210 32.78 12.56 -5.94
N SER A 211 32.77 13.03 -4.70
CA SER A 211 32.83 12.13 -3.54
C SER A 211 31.61 11.21 -3.49
N VAL A 212 31.73 10.07 -2.83
CA VAL A 212 30.63 9.09 -2.69
C VAL A 212 29.37 9.73 -2.09
N TRP A 213 29.51 10.62 -1.11
CA TRP A 213 28.37 11.32 -0.51
C TRP A 213 27.65 12.25 -1.49
N GLN A 214 28.40 12.92 -2.37
CA GLN A 214 27.84 13.73 -3.44
C GLN A 214 27.14 12.86 -4.49
N VAL A 215 27.70 11.69 -4.85
CA VAL A 215 27.05 10.73 -5.75
C VAL A 215 25.73 10.23 -5.16
N ILE A 216 25.70 9.89 -3.87
CA ILE A 216 24.47 9.50 -3.16
C ILE A 216 23.44 10.64 -3.21
N ALA A 217 23.85 11.86 -2.88
CA ALA A 217 22.96 13.02 -2.88
C ALA A 217 22.37 13.30 -4.28
N VAL A 218 23.18 13.25 -5.33
CA VAL A 218 22.73 13.42 -6.72
C VAL A 218 21.80 12.28 -7.14
N THR A 219 22.13 11.03 -6.77
CA THR A 219 21.26 9.88 -7.06
C THR A 219 19.89 10.04 -6.42
N LEU A 220 19.84 10.45 -5.14
CA LEU A 220 18.58 10.72 -4.44
C LEU A 220 17.81 11.88 -5.06
N ALA A 221 18.50 12.92 -5.53
CA ALA A 221 17.85 14.03 -6.23
C ALA A 221 17.25 13.58 -7.57
N MET A 222 17.98 12.79 -8.36
CA MET A 222 17.49 12.26 -9.64
C MET A 222 16.28 11.34 -9.45
N THR A 223 16.34 10.40 -8.50
CA THR A 223 15.20 9.52 -8.22
C THR A 223 14.01 10.28 -7.63
N HIS A 224 14.24 11.36 -6.89
CA HIS A 224 13.18 12.26 -6.43
C HIS A 224 12.48 12.96 -7.61
N ILE A 225 13.21 13.47 -8.60
CA ILE A 225 12.62 14.04 -9.83
C ILE A 225 11.78 12.98 -10.55
N THR A 226 12.26 11.74 -10.61
CA THR A 226 11.51 10.61 -11.18
C THR A 226 10.20 10.36 -10.41
N ILE A 227 10.24 10.35 -9.08
CA ILE A 227 9.04 10.23 -8.23
C ILE A 227 8.06 11.38 -8.49
N VAL A 228 8.54 12.62 -8.58
CA VAL A 228 7.71 13.78 -8.93
C VAL A 228 7.06 13.61 -10.31
N GLY A 229 7.79 13.09 -11.30
CA GLY A 229 7.25 12.76 -12.62
C GLY A 229 6.15 11.69 -12.57
N VAL A 230 6.34 10.63 -11.77
CA VAL A 230 5.31 9.60 -11.60
C VAL A 230 4.08 10.15 -10.88
N THR A 231 4.25 10.82 -9.74
CA THR A 231 3.12 11.32 -8.92
C THR A 231 2.38 12.50 -9.57
N VAL A 232 3.08 13.53 -10.05
CA VAL A 232 2.44 14.75 -10.56
C VAL A 232 2.00 14.57 -12.01
N TYR A 233 2.89 14.05 -12.87
CA TYR A 233 2.63 13.97 -14.31
C TYR A 233 1.87 12.71 -14.73
N LEU A 234 2.38 11.51 -14.43
CA LEU A 234 1.69 10.28 -14.85
C LEU A 234 0.41 10.03 -14.06
N HIS A 235 0.49 10.15 -12.74
CA HIS A 235 -0.60 9.78 -11.86
C HIS A 235 -1.71 10.85 -11.80
N ARG A 236 -1.40 12.03 -11.24
CA ARG A 236 -2.42 13.05 -10.98
C ARG A 236 -2.86 13.77 -12.27
N TYR A 237 -1.93 14.15 -13.13
CA TYR A 237 -2.26 14.82 -14.41
C TYR A 237 -2.80 13.82 -15.44
N SER A 238 -2.00 12.85 -15.90
CA SER A 238 -2.37 12.02 -17.05
C SER A 238 -3.48 11.02 -16.71
N ALA A 239 -3.35 10.23 -15.64
CA ALA A 239 -4.33 9.22 -15.31
C ALA A 239 -5.65 9.81 -14.77
N HIS A 240 -5.57 10.74 -13.81
CA HIS A 240 -6.74 11.24 -13.06
C HIS A 240 -7.24 12.63 -13.44
N ARG A 241 -6.47 13.39 -14.24
CA ARG A 241 -6.84 14.75 -14.68
C ARG A 241 -7.23 15.67 -13.52
N SER A 242 -6.55 15.54 -12.39
CA SER A 242 -6.84 16.32 -11.19
C SER A 242 -6.22 17.72 -11.22
N LEU A 243 -5.27 17.94 -12.13
CA LEU A 243 -4.64 19.22 -12.44
C LEU A 243 -4.35 19.30 -13.94
N GLU A 244 -4.11 20.51 -14.41
CA GLU A 244 -3.49 20.80 -15.70
C GLU A 244 -2.05 21.29 -15.48
N LEU A 245 -1.14 20.86 -16.34
CA LEU A 245 0.22 21.35 -16.40
C LEU A 245 0.40 22.24 -17.63
N ASN A 246 1.43 23.07 -17.68
CA ASN A 246 1.79 23.76 -18.93
C ASN A 246 2.53 22.81 -19.88
N ALA A 247 2.66 23.19 -21.16
CA ALA A 247 3.28 22.33 -22.18
C ALA A 247 4.74 21.98 -21.87
N GLY A 248 5.52 22.95 -21.35
CA GLY A 248 6.93 22.74 -21.00
C GLY A 248 7.11 21.70 -19.90
N LEU A 249 6.33 21.79 -18.83
CA LEU A 249 6.39 20.86 -17.70
C LEU A 249 5.87 19.47 -18.08
N LYS A 250 4.83 19.37 -18.92
CA LYS A 250 4.39 18.09 -19.52
C LYS A 250 5.52 17.43 -20.29
N HIS A 251 6.20 18.18 -21.15
CA HIS A 251 7.27 17.63 -21.98
C HIS A 251 8.50 17.26 -21.13
N PHE A 252 8.90 18.10 -20.18
CA PHE A 252 9.99 17.82 -19.26
C PHE A 252 9.80 16.49 -18.53
N PHE A 253 8.66 16.27 -17.87
CA PHE A 253 8.41 15.03 -17.14
C PHE A 253 8.35 13.82 -18.06
N ARG A 254 7.72 13.97 -19.23
CA ARG A 254 7.64 12.91 -20.22
C ARG A 254 9.03 12.48 -20.72
N PHE A 255 9.88 13.45 -21.05
CA PHE A 255 11.26 13.21 -21.43
C PHE A 255 12.05 12.54 -20.30
N TRP A 256 11.97 13.08 -19.09
CA TRP A 256 12.68 12.58 -17.92
C TRP A 256 12.32 11.12 -17.62
N LEU A 257 11.04 10.78 -17.66
CA LEU A 257 10.57 9.41 -17.42
C LEU A 257 10.98 8.45 -18.54
N TRP A 258 10.91 8.88 -19.80
CA TRP A 258 11.44 8.08 -20.90
C TRP A 258 12.94 7.79 -20.71
N LEU A 259 13.72 8.81 -20.32
CA LEU A 259 15.16 8.72 -20.09
C LEU A 259 15.50 7.81 -18.90
N THR A 260 14.78 7.95 -17.77
CA THR A 260 15.17 7.32 -16.49
C THR A 260 14.41 6.04 -16.16
N THR A 261 13.32 5.71 -16.85
CA THR A 261 12.49 4.53 -16.50
C THR A 261 11.97 3.76 -17.71
N ALA A 262 12.17 4.26 -18.93
CA ALA A 262 11.56 3.76 -20.17
C ALA A 262 10.02 3.77 -20.14
N GLN A 263 9.41 4.52 -19.22
CA GLN A 263 7.95 4.58 -19.10
C GLN A 263 7.34 5.39 -20.24
N ASN A 264 6.27 4.85 -20.81
CA ASN A 264 5.43 5.53 -21.78
C ASN A 264 4.18 6.09 -21.09
N THR A 265 3.76 7.31 -21.47
CA THR A 265 2.63 7.99 -20.83
C THR A 265 1.32 7.20 -21.03
N ARG A 266 1.06 6.73 -22.25
CA ARG A 266 -0.18 6.04 -22.60
C ARG A 266 -0.30 4.68 -21.92
N GLU A 267 0.79 3.92 -21.90
CA GLU A 267 0.84 2.61 -21.26
C GLU A 267 0.57 2.72 -19.76
N TRP A 268 1.32 3.59 -19.08
CA TRP A 268 1.17 3.77 -17.65
C TRP A 268 -0.23 4.27 -17.29
N THR A 269 -0.72 5.26 -18.02
CA THR A 269 -2.06 5.81 -17.83
C THR A 269 -3.16 4.77 -18.03
N ALA A 270 -3.05 3.94 -19.08
CA ALA A 270 -4.03 2.91 -19.38
C ALA A 270 -4.07 1.84 -18.28
N ILE A 271 -2.90 1.35 -17.87
CA ILE A 271 -2.77 0.31 -16.83
C ILE A 271 -3.30 0.83 -15.49
N HIS A 272 -2.94 2.05 -15.10
CA HIS A 272 -3.42 2.65 -13.85
C HIS A 272 -4.94 2.87 -13.84
N ARG A 273 -5.49 3.37 -14.96
CA ARG A 273 -6.94 3.52 -15.11
C ARG A 273 -7.67 2.17 -15.10
N LYS A 274 -7.10 1.13 -15.71
CA LYS A 274 -7.63 -0.24 -15.64
C LYS A 274 -7.62 -0.76 -14.21
N HIS A 275 -6.53 -0.56 -13.48
CA HIS A 275 -6.44 -0.89 -12.05
C HIS A 275 -7.56 -0.23 -11.24
N HIS A 276 -7.78 1.08 -11.38
CA HIS A 276 -8.91 1.74 -10.70
C HIS A 276 -10.28 1.20 -11.13
N ALA A 277 -10.49 0.97 -12.42
CA ALA A 277 -11.78 0.51 -12.95
C ALA A 277 -12.11 -0.94 -12.55
N LYS A 278 -11.09 -1.76 -12.34
CA LYS A 278 -11.18 -3.20 -12.10
C LYS A 278 -10.55 -3.62 -10.77
N CYS A 279 -10.40 -2.69 -9.85
CA CYS A 279 -9.63 -2.86 -8.63
C CYS A 279 -10.09 -4.10 -7.85
N GLU A 280 -9.13 -4.95 -7.46
CA GLU A 280 -9.37 -6.20 -6.73
C GLU A 280 -10.25 -7.24 -7.44
N THR A 281 -10.41 -7.12 -8.76
CA THR A 281 -11.01 -8.15 -9.59
C THR A 281 -9.94 -8.93 -10.36
N VAL A 282 -10.34 -10.02 -11.01
CA VAL A 282 -9.42 -10.81 -11.87
C VAL A 282 -8.86 -10.01 -13.04
N ASP A 283 -9.55 -8.94 -13.45
CA ASP A 283 -9.12 -8.04 -14.51
C ASP A 283 -8.12 -6.98 -14.01
N ASP A 284 -7.86 -6.87 -12.71
CA ASP A 284 -6.86 -5.93 -12.17
C ASP A 284 -5.43 -6.40 -12.54
N PRO A 285 -4.64 -5.58 -13.26
CA PRO A 285 -3.29 -5.96 -13.68
C PRO A 285 -2.37 -6.32 -12.52
N HIS A 286 -2.59 -5.74 -11.34
CA HIS A 286 -1.70 -5.89 -10.18
C HIS A 286 -2.44 -5.97 -8.84
N SER A 287 -3.65 -6.55 -8.82
CA SER A 287 -4.36 -6.82 -7.55
C SER A 287 -3.56 -7.80 -6.67
N PRO A 288 -3.16 -7.42 -5.44
CA PRO A 288 -2.55 -8.35 -4.51
C PRO A 288 -3.59 -9.27 -3.84
N VAL A 289 -4.88 -8.93 -3.87
CA VAL A 289 -5.96 -9.83 -3.41
C VAL A 289 -6.08 -11.03 -4.33
N VAL A 290 -6.01 -10.82 -5.66
CA VAL A 290 -6.15 -11.89 -6.65
C VAL A 290 -4.80 -12.57 -6.96
N LYS A 291 -3.75 -11.80 -7.25
CA LYS A 291 -2.44 -12.35 -7.68
C LYS A 291 -1.52 -12.72 -6.51
N GLY A 292 -1.89 -12.31 -5.30
CA GLY A 292 -1.12 -12.51 -4.08
C GLY A 292 -0.06 -11.43 -3.86
N LEU A 293 0.05 -10.97 -2.61
CA LEU A 293 0.96 -9.89 -2.22
C LEU A 293 2.42 -10.14 -2.61
N SER A 294 2.93 -11.36 -2.43
CA SER A 294 4.33 -11.67 -2.78
C SER A 294 4.59 -11.58 -4.29
N THR A 295 3.58 -11.83 -5.11
CA THR A 295 3.69 -11.74 -6.57
C THR A 295 3.81 -10.27 -6.96
N VAL A 296 2.89 -9.42 -6.49
CA VAL A 296 2.90 -7.99 -6.80
C VAL A 296 4.19 -7.31 -6.32
N LEU A 297 4.66 -7.64 -5.09
CA LEU A 297 5.89 -7.08 -4.54
C LEU A 297 7.17 -7.40 -5.32
N ARG A 298 7.22 -8.55 -6.00
CA ARG A 298 8.43 -9.03 -6.69
C ARG A 298 8.37 -8.93 -8.19
N LYS A 299 7.16 -9.05 -8.75
CA LYS A 299 6.89 -9.14 -10.19
C LYS A 299 6.07 -7.97 -10.72
N GLY A 300 5.98 -6.87 -9.96
CA GLY A 300 5.15 -5.72 -10.33
C GLY A 300 5.53 -5.11 -11.69
N ALA A 301 6.83 -5.07 -12.03
CA ALA A 301 7.30 -4.58 -13.33
C ALA A 301 6.94 -5.54 -14.48
N GLU A 302 6.96 -6.85 -14.23
CA GLU A 302 6.57 -7.87 -15.19
C GLU A 302 5.07 -7.86 -15.43
N LEU A 303 4.27 -7.73 -14.38
CA LEU A 303 2.81 -7.54 -14.48
C LEU A 303 2.46 -6.28 -15.27
N TYR A 304 3.19 -5.18 -15.03
CA TYR A 304 3.06 -3.96 -15.82
C TYR A 304 3.40 -4.21 -17.30
N ARG A 305 4.51 -4.89 -17.59
CA ARG A 305 4.97 -5.16 -18.96
C ARG A 305 3.99 -6.06 -19.72
N GLU A 306 3.46 -7.09 -19.06
CA GLU A 306 2.43 -7.97 -19.61
C GLU A 306 1.19 -7.16 -20.02
N GLU A 307 0.70 -6.30 -19.12
CA GLU A 307 -0.48 -5.48 -19.41
C GLU A 307 -0.19 -4.37 -20.44
N ALA A 308 1.03 -3.84 -20.49
CA ALA A 308 1.42 -2.85 -21.50
C ALA A 308 1.38 -3.42 -22.94
N GLN A 309 1.49 -4.75 -23.10
CA GLN A 309 1.36 -5.41 -24.39
C GLN A 309 -0.11 -5.62 -24.81
N ASN A 310 -1.06 -5.46 -23.89
CA ASN A 310 -2.48 -5.64 -24.15
C ASN A 310 -3.08 -4.43 -24.89
N GLN A 311 -3.34 -4.60 -26.19
CA GLN A 311 -3.87 -3.55 -27.05
C GLN A 311 -5.28 -3.09 -26.65
N ASP A 312 -6.12 -3.97 -26.10
CA ASP A 312 -7.45 -3.57 -25.63
C ASP A 312 -7.34 -2.65 -24.42
N THR A 313 -6.41 -2.91 -23.50
CA THR A 313 -6.14 -2.00 -22.39
C THR A 313 -5.70 -0.63 -22.86
N LEU A 314 -4.75 -0.57 -23.80
CA LEU A 314 -4.26 0.70 -24.37
C LEU A 314 -5.34 1.45 -25.17
N ARG A 315 -6.27 0.74 -25.80
CA ARG A 315 -7.39 1.31 -26.57
C ARG A 315 -8.51 1.83 -25.67
N ILE A 316 -8.90 1.05 -24.65
CA ILE A 316 -10.02 1.37 -23.75
C ILE A 316 -9.61 2.44 -22.74
N TYR A 317 -8.48 2.24 -22.06
CA TYR A 317 -8.07 3.06 -20.92
C TYR A 317 -7.02 4.13 -21.26
N GLY A 318 -6.31 4.00 -22.40
CA GLY A 318 -5.27 4.94 -22.84
C GLY A 318 -5.76 6.21 -23.54
N LYS A 319 -7.07 6.50 -23.54
CA LYS A 319 -7.64 7.65 -24.25
C LYS A 319 -7.12 8.99 -23.71
N ASN A 320 -6.96 9.98 -24.60
CA ASN A 320 -6.49 11.33 -24.29
C ASN A 320 -5.09 11.37 -23.66
N CYS A 321 -4.21 10.46 -24.06
CA CYS A 321 -2.77 10.55 -23.80
C CYS A 321 -2.10 11.30 -24.97
N PRO A 322 -0.85 11.79 -24.80
CA PRO A 322 -0.11 12.41 -25.90
C PRO A 322 0.02 11.48 -27.09
N GLU A 323 -0.12 12.03 -28.29
CA GLU A 323 0.06 11.36 -29.58
C GLU A 323 0.74 12.38 -30.52
N ASP A 324 1.68 13.17 -30.02
CA ASP A 324 2.42 14.10 -30.86
C ASP A 324 3.55 13.37 -31.61
N TRP A 325 4.27 14.09 -32.47
CA TRP A 325 5.33 13.50 -33.28
C TRP A 325 6.42 12.86 -32.41
N ILE A 326 6.82 13.51 -31.32
CA ILE A 326 7.89 13.02 -30.44
C ILE A 326 7.44 11.77 -29.67
N GLU A 327 6.18 11.71 -29.25
CA GLU A 327 5.61 10.51 -28.64
C GLU A 327 5.71 9.30 -29.56
N ARG A 328 5.27 9.46 -30.82
CA ARG A 328 5.22 8.34 -31.78
C ARG A 328 6.60 7.92 -32.27
N ASN A 329 7.45 8.88 -32.58
CA ASN A 329 8.69 8.61 -33.31
C ASN A 329 9.92 8.46 -32.41
N LEU A 330 9.87 8.96 -31.18
CA LEU A 330 10.96 8.81 -30.21
C LEU A 330 10.53 7.97 -29.01
N TYR A 331 9.61 8.48 -28.19
CA TYR A 331 9.35 7.87 -26.88
C TYR A 331 8.72 6.49 -26.97
N SER A 332 7.72 6.31 -27.83
CA SER A 332 7.04 5.02 -28.00
C SER A 332 7.84 4.04 -28.85
N ARG A 333 8.54 4.54 -29.89
CA ARG A 333 9.30 3.72 -30.83
C ARG A 333 10.62 3.23 -30.23
N TYR A 334 11.30 4.06 -29.45
CA TYR A 334 12.62 3.79 -28.89
C TYR A 334 12.61 3.87 -27.37
N LYS A 335 11.73 3.08 -26.72
CA LYS A 335 11.58 3.09 -25.24
C LYS A 335 12.89 2.79 -24.51
N LEU A 336 13.63 1.78 -24.98
CA LEU A 336 14.88 1.34 -24.35
C LEU A 336 16.05 2.29 -24.63
N LEU A 337 15.94 3.15 -25.65
CA LEU A 337 16.99 4.12 -25.97
C LEU A 337 17.17 5.14 -24.84
N GLY A 338 16.09 5.58 -24.19
CA GLY A 338 16.17 6.52 -23.08
C GLY A 338 17.04 5.99 -21.94
N ILE A 339 16.72 4.80 -21.44
CA ILE A 339 17.50 4.19 -20.34
C ILE A 339 18.92 3.80 -20.76
N ALA A 340 19.15 3.46 -22.03
CA ALA A 340 20.50 3.22 -22.54
C ALA A 340 21.33 4.51 -22.58
N LEU A 341 20.72 5.63 -23.01
CA LEU A 341 21.36 6.95 -22.95
C LEU A 341 21.65 7.37 -21.51
N MET A 342 20.72 7.14 -20.58
CA MET A 342 20.94 7.42 -19.17
C MET A 342 22.13 6.61 -18.61
N ALA A 343 22.28 5.34 -18.99
CA ALA A 343 23.43 4.53 -18.57
C ALA A 343 24.75 5.14 -19.05
N VAL A 344 24.81 5.59 -20.30
CA VAL A 344 25.99 6.26 -20.85
C VAL A 344 26.25 7.58 -20.13
N ILE A 345 25.22 8.38 -19.86
CA ILE A 345 25.33 9.64 -19.11
C ILE A 345 25.87 9.38 -17.71
N ASP A 346 25.31 8.42 -16.97
CA ASP A 346 25.73 8.12 -15.60
C ASP A 346 27.18 7.63 -15.56
N VAL A 347 27.59 6.75 -16.47
CA VAL A 347 28.97 6.27 -16.56
C VAL A 347 29.92 7.41 -16.95
N ALA A 348 29.53 8.29 -17.86
CA ALA A 348 30.33 9.45 -18.22
C ALA A 348 30.51 10.42 -17.03
N LEU A 349 29.43 10.70 -16.29
CA LEU A 349 29.45 11.68 -15.20
C LEU A 349 30.12 11.16 -13.92
N PHE A 350 29.90 9.88 -13.57
CA PHE A 350 30.29 9.29 -12.29
C PHE A 350 31.28 8.12 -12.41
N GLY A 351 31.75 7.83 -13.62
CA GLY A 351 32.72 6.77 -13.88
C GLY A 351 32.15 5.39 -13.57
N ALA A 352 32.93 4.54 -12.90
CA ALA A 352 32.50 3.19 -12.54
C ALA A 352 31.26 3.17 -11.63
N LEU A 353 31.12 4.17 -10.74
CA LEU A 353 29.95 4.30 -9.87
C LEU A 353 28.67 4.63 -10.66
N GLY A 354 28.80 5.16 -11.87
CA GLY A 354 27.67 5.45 -12.76
C GLY A 354 26.79 4.22 -13.05
N ILE A 355 27.37 3.02 -13.13
CA ILE A 355 26.61 1.78 -13.31
C ILE A 355 25.69 1.54 -12.10
N THR A 356 26.17 1.79 -10.89
CA THR A 356 25.38 1.67 -9.66
C THR A 356 24.28 2.73 -9.61
N VAL A 357 24.60 3.98 -9.95
CA VAL A 357 23.63 5.09 -10.02
C VAL A 357 22.50 4.75 -11.00
N TRP A 358 22.85 4.26 -12.18
CA TRP A 358 21.89 3.81 -13.18
C TRP A 358 21.02 2.65 -12.68
N ALA A 359 21.63 1.63 -12.08
CA ALA A 359 20.91 0.47 -11.55
C ALA A 359 19.90 0.88 -10.45
N VAL A 360 20.29 1.81 -9.57
CA VAL A 360 19.38 2.35 -8.54
C VAL A 360 18.19 3.05 -9.19
N GLN A 361 18.39 3.87 -10.22
CA GLN A 361 17.30 4.53 -10.96
C GLN A 361 16.35 3.50 -11.59
N MET A 362 16.89 2.46 -12.25
CA MET A 362 16.10 1.40 -12.89
C MET A 362 15.24 0.61 -11.88
N MET A 363 15.76 0.38 -10.67
CA MET A 363 15.03 -0.35 -9.62
C MET A 363 14.02 0.51 -8.85
N TRP A 364 14.19 1.83 -8.83
CA TRP A 364 13.47 2.73 -7.94
C TRP A 364 11.95 2.64 -8.10
N ILE A 365 11.44 2.88 -9.31
CA ILE A 365 10.00 2.87 -9.59
C ILE A 365 9.40 1.45 -9.54
N PRO A 366 10.02 0.40 -10.11
CA PRO A 366 9.56 -0.98 -9.92
C PRO A 366 9.39 -1.36 -8.44
N PHE A 367 10.35 -1.01 -7.59
CA PHE A 367 10.28 -1.35 -6.18
C PHE A 367 9.21 -0.52 -5.45
N TRP A 368 9.28 0.81 -5.55
CA TRP A 368 8.43 1.70 -4.76
C TRP A 368 6.99 1.77 -5.28
N ALA A 369 6.77 1.95 -6.57
CA ALA A 369 5.42 2.09 -7.12
C ALA A 369 4.78 0.71 -7.36
N ALA A 370 5.40 -0.13 -8.18
CA ALA A 370 4.79 -1.40 -8.57
C ALA A 370 4.81 -2.45 -7.44
N GLY A 371 5.84 -2.42 -6.59
CA GLY A 371 5.93 -3.28 -5.41
C GLY A 371 5.21 -2.70 -4.21
N VAL A 372 5.74 -1.61 -3.64
CA VAL A 372 5.27 -1.08 -2.34
C VAL A 372 3.87 -0.46 -2.42
N VAL A 373 3.61 0.49 -3.34
CA VAL A 373 2.29 1.13 -3.45
C VAL A 373 1.23 0.12 -3.89
N ASN A 374 1.43 -0.55 -5.03
CA ASN A 374 0.40 -1.48 -5.54
C ASN A 374 0.26 -2.74 -4.67
N GLY A 375 1.34 -3.22 -4.06
CA GLY A 375 1.33 -4.39 -3.20
C GLY A 375 0.92 -4.06 -1.77
N LEU A 376 1.77 -3.37 -1.01
CA LEU A 376 1.51 -3.07 0.40
C LEU A 376 0.34 -2.10 0.56
N GLY A 377 0.22 -1.10 -0.32
CA GLY A 377 -0.88 -0.14 -0.29
C GLY A 377 -2.26 -0.78 -0.44
N HIS A 378 -2.38 -2.02 -0.93
CA HIS A 378 -3.64 -2.77 -0.99
C HIS A 378 -3.74 -3.92 0.02
N ALA A 379 -2.76 -4.08 0.90
CA ALA A 379 -2.70 -5.21 1.83
C ALA A 379 -2.61 -4.79 3.30
N VAL A 380 -1.94 -3.68 3.61
CA VAL A 380 -1.63 -3.31 4.99
C VAL A 380 -1.52 -1.81 5.16
N GLY A 381 -2.17 -1.30 6.20
CA GLY A 381 -2.10 0.11 6.54
C GLY A 381 -3.34 0.57 7.29
N TYR A 382 -3.43 1.87 7.50
CA TYR A 382 -4.62 2.50 8.06
C TYR A 382 -5.57 2.94 6.94
N ARG A 383 -6.82 3.23 7.30
CA ARG A 383 -7.82 3.73 6.36
C ARG A 383 -8.57 4.88 6.97
N ASN A 384 -8.62 5.99 6.26
CA ASN A 384 -9.49 7.12 6.60
C ASN A 384 -10.91 6.86 6.13
N PHE A 385 -11.07 6.13 5.03
CA PHE A 385 -12.35 5.88 4.39
C PHE A 385 -12.55 4.40 4.10
N GLU A 386 -13.81 3.97 4.20
CA GLU A 386 -14.23 2.65 3.73
C GLU A 386 -14.76 2.83 2.30
N CYS A 387 -14.04 2.24 1.34
CA CYS A 387 -14.34 2.20 -0.08
C CYS A 387 -14.33 0.73 -0.52
N ARG A 388 -14.80 0.45 -1.73
CA ARG A 388 -15.01 -0.92 -2.23
C ARG A 388 -13.74 -1.73 -2.45
N ASP A 389 -12.59 -1.09 -2.51
CA ASP A 389 -11.29 -1.73 -2.69
C ASP A 389 -10.51 -1.94 -1.37
N ALA A 390 -9.45 -2.73 -1.47
CA ALA A 390 -8.59 -3.06 -0.35
C ALA A 390 -7.55 -1.98 -0.02
N ALA A 391 -7.55 -0.82 -0.69
CA ALA A 391 -6.52 0.21 -0.53
C ALA A 391 -6.38 0.74 0.91
N THR A 392 -5.16 1.04 1.33
CA THR A 392 -4.74 1.42 2.67
C THR A 392 -3.66 2.49 2.57
N ASN A 393 -3.66 3.43 3.51
CA ASN A 393 -2.55 4.36 3.67
C ASN A 393 -1.42 3.66 4.44
N LEU A 394 -0.19 3.70 3.93
CA LEU A 394 0.94 2.97 4.53
C LEU A 394 1.57 3.75 5.68
N VAL A 395 2.09 4.93 5.38
CA VAL A 395 2.72 5.84 6.33
C VAL A 395 2.22 7.26 6.06
N PRO A 396 2.24 8.16 7.04
CA PRO A 396 1.68 9.49 6.85
C PRO A 396 2.65 10.48 6.19
N TRP A 397 3.93 10.13 5.97
CA TRP A 397 4.97 11.13 5.74
C TRP A 397 5.27 11.49 4.27
N GLY A 398 4.76 10.79 3.27
CA GLY A 398 4.73 11.30 1.88
C GLY A 398 6.06 11.48 1.15
N ILE A 399 7.23 11.37 1.82
CA ILE A 399 8.49 11.93 1.29
C ILE A 399 9.04 11.06 0.16
N VAL A 400 9.23 9.77 0.44
CA VAL A 400 10.01 8.87 -0.44
C VAL A 400 9.27 8.56 -1.74
N ILE A 401 7.94 8.47 -1.68
CA ILE A 401 7.10 8.11 -2.83
C ILE A 401 6.11 9.20 -3.20
N GLY A 402 6.38 10.46 -2.84
CA GLY A 402 5.64 11.59 -3.39
C GLY A 402 4.21 11.78 -2.85
N GLY A 403 3.82 11.08 -1.77
CA GLY A 403 2.45 11.06 -1.25
C GLY A 403 1.62 9.87 -1.75
N GLU A 404 2.16 9.04 -2.65
CA GLU A 404 1.50 7.84 -3.19
C GLU A 404 1.24 6.77 -2.12
N GLU A 405 1.87 6.85 -0.95
CA GLU A 405 1.54 5.99 0.21
C GLU A 405 0.16 6.29 0.81
N LEU A 406 -0.45 7.44 0.51
CA LEU A 406 -1.79 7.82 0.95
C LEU A 406 -2.87 7.19 0.05
N HIS A 407 -2.71 5.89 -0.17
CA HIS A 407 -3.38 5.14 -1.22
C HIS A 407 -4.88 4.94 -0.97
N ASN A 408 -5.30 4.79 0.29
CA ASN A 408 -6.73 4.73 0.62
C ASN A 408 -7.43 6.07 0.33
N ASN A 409 -6.77 7.19 0.63
CA ASN A 409 -7.34 8.51 0.33
C ASN A 409 -7.48 8.69 -1.19
N HIS A 410 -6.44 8.33 -1.92
CA HIS A 410 -6.40 8.35 -3.38
C HIS A 410 -7.52 7.51 -4.00
N HIS A 411 -7.63 6.24 -3.62
CA HIS A 411 -8.68 5.33 -4.10
C HIS A 411 -10.10 5.80 -3.77
N THR A 412 -10.27 6.53 -2.67
CA THR A 412 -11.56 7.12 -2.30
C THR A 412 -11.90 8.34 -3.18
N TYR A 413 -10.92 9.18 -3.47
CA TYR A 413 -11.08 10.42 -4.25
C TYR A 413 -10.07 10.49 -5.40
N PRO A 414 -10.17 9.63 -6.42
CA PRO A 414 -9.12 9.48 -7.44
C PRO A 414 -8.88 10.75 -8.25
N ASN A 415 -9.93 11.56 -8.43
CA ASN A 415 -9.85 12.83 -9.15
C ASN A 415 -9.26 13.98 -8.31
N SER A 416 -8.88 13.77 -7.05
CA SER A 416 -8.31 14.82 -6.20
C SER A 416 -6.83 15.03 -6.51
N ALA A 417 -6.40 16.28 -6.68
CA ALA A 417 -4.97 16.61 -6.85
C ALA A 417 -4.18 16.50 -5.54
N LYS A 418 -4.88 16.50 -4.40
CA LYS A 418 -4.30 16.36 -3.06
C LYS A 418 -4.69 14.99 -2.50
N LEU A 419 -3.71 14.18 -2.15
CA LEU A 419 -3.91 12.84 -1.58
C LEU A 419 -4.00 12.89 -0.05
N SER A 420 -3.41 13.89 0.61
CA SER A 420 -3.57 14.07 2.06
C SER A 420 -4.93 14.64 2.46
N VAL A 421 -5.50 14.06 3.50
CA VAL A 421 -6.80 14.44 4.09
C VAL A 421 -6.64 14.86 5.54
N LYS A 422 -5.76 14.20 6.30
CA LYS A 422 -5.50 14.55 7.71
C LYS A 422 -4.37 15.57 7.83
N PRO A 423 -4.37 16.42 8.88
CA PRO A 423 -3.33 17.44 9.04
C PRO A 423 -1.93 16.85 9.30
N TRP A 424 -1.84 15.62 9.82
CA TRP A 424 -0.58 14.89 10.00
C TRP A 424 -0.15 14.09 8.77
N GLU A 425 -0.95 14.08 7.69
CA GLU A 425 -0.56 13.44 6.43
C GLU A 425 0.17 14.46 5.56
N PHE A 426 1.44 14.17 5.29
CA PHE A 426 2.25 14.92 4.36
C PHE A 426 2.12 14.34 2.95
N ASP A 427 1.94 15.23 1.97
CA ASP A 427 1.83 14.90 0.55
C ASP A 427 2.84 15.76 -0.21
N MET A 428 3.98 15.16 -0.54
CA MET A 428 5.06 15.84 -1.26
C MET A 428 4.64 16.22 -2.69
N GLY A 429 3.85 15.39 -3.36
CA GLY A 429 3.28 15.70 -4.67
C GLY A 429 2.40 16.94 -4.61
N TRP A 430 1.61 17.12 -3.55
CA TRP A 430 0.83 18.33 -3.34
C TRP A 430 1.70 19.56 -3.11
N ALA A 431 2.81 19.44 -2.37
CA ALA A 431 3.77 20.53 -2.20
C ALA A 431 4.34 21.00 -3.56
N TRP A 432 4.73 20.06 -4.43
CA TRP A 432 5.18 20.38 -5.79
C TRP A 432 4.09 21.00 -6.65
N ILE A 433 2.86 20.47 -6.60
CA ILE A 433 1.73 21.05 -7.33
C ILE A 433 1.49 22.50 -6.88
N LYS A 434 1.54 22.78 -5.57
CA LYS A 434 1.42 24.14 -5.03
C LYS A 434 2.54 25.05 -5.52
N LEU A 435 3.78 24.57 -5.57
CA LEU A 435 4.91 25.33 -6.11
C LEU A 435 4.72 25.61 -7.61
N PHE A 436 4.37 24.61 -8.42
CA PHE A 436 4.12 24.80 -9.84
C PHE A 436 2.93 25.71 -10.11
N SER A 437 1.88 25.65 -9.29
CA SER A 437 0.75 26.59 -9.37
C SER A 437 1.15 28.01 -9.01
N PHE A 438 1.99 28.19 -7.99
CA PHE A 438 2.54 29.50 -7.64
C PHE A 438 3.37 30.10 -8.79
N LEU A 439 4.12 29.27 -9.51
CA LEU A 439 4.90 29.67 -10.68
C LEU A 439 4.08 29.79 -11.98
N GLY A 440 2.76 29.58 -11.95
CA GLY A 440 1.91 29.60 -13.16
C GLY A 440 2.11 28.41 -14.12
N LEU A 441 2.82 27.36 -13.69
CA LEU A 441 3.11 26.16 -14.46
C LEU A 441 2.05 25.06 -14.33
N ALA A 442 1.16 25.16 -13.34
CA ALA A 442 0.09 24.19 -13.08
C ALA A 442 -1.20 24.83 -12.58
N LYS A 443 -2.36 24.26 -12.94
CA LYS A 443 -3.68 24.65 -12.44
C LYS A 443 -4.40 23.45 -11.84
N VAL A 444 -4.68 23.49 -10.54
CA VAL A 444 -5.49 22.46 -9.87
C VAL A 444 -6.91 22.50 -10.41
N GLN A 445 -7.43 21.35 -10.84
CA GLN A 445 -8.80 21.23 -11.36
C GLN A 445 -9.77 20.75 -10.29
N ARG A 446 -9.33 19.81 -9.46
CA ARG A 446 -10.19 19.14 -8.48
C ARG A 446 -9.44 18.83 -7.20
N VAL A 447 -10.13 19.00 -6.09
CA VAL A 447 -9.74 18.52 -4.76
C VAL A 447 -10.92 17.76 -4.17
N ALA A 448 -10.66 16.88 -3.21
CA ALA A 448 -11.72 16.20 -2.49
C ALA A 448 -12.72 17.23 -1.91
N PRO A 449 -14.04 16.97 -2.01
CA PRO A 449 -15.05 17.90 -1.54
C PRO A 449 -14.91 18.14 -0.03
N ILE A 450 -15.17 19.38 0.36
CA ILE A 450 -15.22 19.79 1.76
C ILE A 450 -16.67 20.14 2.06
N ALA A 451 -17.33 19.29 2.84
CA ALA A 451 -18.64 19.60 3.37
C ALA A 451 -18.52 20.68 4.44
N HIS A 452 -19.34 21.73 4.33
CA HIS A 452 -19.47 22.73 5.38
C HIS A 452 -20.61 22.36 6.32
N ARG A 453 -20.48 22.76 7.58
CA ARG A 453 -21.59 22.72 8.54
C ARG A 453 -22.01 24.14 8.83
N VAL A 454 -23.32 24.38 8.83
CA VAL A 454 -23.91 25.67 9.11
C VAL A 454 -24.54 25.61 10.49
N GLU A 455 -24.05 26.45 11.40
CA GLU A 455 -24.59 26.57 12.74
C GLU A 455 -26.04 27.08 12.68
N GLY A 456 -26.93 26.49 13.49
CA GLY A 456 -28.36 26.80 13.47
C GLY A 456 -29.17 26.16 12.32
N LYS A 457 -28.54 25.56 11.31
CA LYS A 457 -29.27 24.79 10.27
C LYS A 457 -29.75 23.45 10.83
N GLY A 458 -31.05 23.34 11.06
CA GLY A 458 -31.67 22.16 11.67
C GLY A 458 -32.62 21.37 10.76
N HIS A 459 -32.68 21.65 9.46
CA HIS A 459 -33.62 20.99 8.54
C HIS A 459 -32.93 20.47 7.27
N MET A 460 -33.53 19.43 6.68
CA MET A 460 -33.08 18.85 5.41
C MET A 460 -33.70 19.58 4.22
N ASP A 461 -32.85 20.17 3.38
CA ASP A 461 -33.19 20.73 2.08
C ASP A 461 -32.35 20.08 0.96
N MET A 462 -32.58 20.51 -0.29
CA MET A 462 -31.85 20.00 -1.45
C MET A 462 -30.33 20.27 -1.36
N ASP A 463 -29.94 21.39 -0.76
CA ASP A 463 -28.53 21.74 -0.54
C ASP A 463 -27.87 20.76 0.45
N THR A 464 -28.52 20.44 1.57
CA THR A 464 -28.05 19.44 2.54
C THR A 464 -27.93 18.06 1.89
N ALA A 465 -28.94 17.64 1.11
CA ALA A 465 -28.93 16.35 0.44
C ALA A 465 -27.74 16.21 -0.53
N MET A 466 -27.47 17.25 -1.31
CA MET A 466 -26.32 17.28 -2.23
C MET A 466 -24.98 17.37 -1.49
N ALA A 467 -24.91 18.15 -0.40
CA ALA A 467 -23.73 18.22 0.45
C ALA A 467 -23.37 16.85 1.04
N ILE A 468 -24.39 16.13 1.51
CA ILE A 468 -24.25 14.77 2.02
C ILE A 468 -23.78 13.81 0.92
N LEU A 469 -24.41 13.85 -0.25
CA LEU A 469 -24.07 12.96 -1.37
C LEU A 469 -22.61 13.15 -1.83
N ASN A 470 -22.17 14.41 -1.95
CA ASN A 470 -20.82 14.75 -2.36
C ASN A 470 -19.77 14.35 -1.30
N ASN A 471 -20.16 14.29 -0.02
CA ASN A 471 -19.27 13.98 1.10
C ASN A 471 -19.54 12.61 1.74
N ARG A 472 -20.20 11.70 1.03
CA ARG A 472 -20.65 10.39 1.55
C ARG A 472 -19.56 9.58 2.27
N PHE A 473 -18.32 9.58 1.77
CA PHE A 473 -17.22 8.84 2.40
C PHE A 473 -16.81 9.46 3.74
N GLN A 474 -16.75 10.79 3.81
CA GLN A 474 -16.50 11.51 5.05
C GLN A 474 -17.64 11.29 6.06
N ILE A 475 -18.88 11.23 5.58
CA ILE A 475 -20.06 10.93 6.41
C ILE A 475 -19.98 9.50 6.97
N MET A 476 -19.58 8.51 6.17
CA MET A 476 -19.35 7.15 6.68
C MET A 476 -18.20 7.06 7.67
N ALA A 477 -17.11 7.80 7.43
CA ALA A 477 -16.02 7.89 8.38
C ALA A 477 -16.48 8.49 9.71
N GLN A 478 -17.37 9.49 9.67
CA GLN A 478 -18.00 10.06 10.86
C GLN A 478 -19.00 9.11 11.50
N TYR A 479 -19.82 8.38 10.75
CA TYR A 479 -20.74 7.36 11.28
C TYR A 479 -19.96 6.32 12.09
N ARG A 480 -18.83 5.85 11.56
CA ARG A 480 -17.90 4.97 12.28
C ARG A 480 -17.39 5.58 13.58
N LYS A 481 -17.04 6.87 13.58
CA LYS A 481 -16.45 7.57 14.73
C LYS A 481 -17.50 7.92 15.81
N LEU A 482 -18.66 8.39 15.38
CA LEU A 482 -19.67 9.02 16.23
C LEU A 482 -20.78 8.04 16.63
N VAL A 483 -21.04 7.00 15.84
CA VAL A 483 -22.12 6.02 16.12
C VAL A 483 -21.53 4.67 16.51
N ILE A 484 -20.75 4.04 15.60
CA ILE A 484 -20.27 2.67 15.80
C ILE A 484 -19.27 2.59 16.96
N ALA A 485 -18.24 3.44 16.97
CA ALA A 485 -17.18 3.38 17.96
C ALA A 485 -17.67 3.54 19.42
N PRO A 486 -18.48 4.57 19.77
CA PRO A 486 -18.95 4.72 21.15
C PRO A 486 -19.91 3.60 21.55
N LEU A 487 -20.80 3.15 20.66
CA LEU A 487 -21.72 2.06 21.01
C LEU A 487 -20.97 0.74 21.22
N VAL A 488 -20.00 0.42 20.36
CA VAL A 488 -19.14 -0.76 20.57
C VAL A 488 -18.36 -0.67 21.88
N ALA A 489 -17.89 0.52 22.27
CA ALA A 489 -17.20 0.70 23.55
C ALA A 489 -18.15 0.49 24.75
N GLN A 490 -19.39 0.99 24.67
CA GLN A 490 -20.41 0.77 25.70
C GLN A 490 -20.77 -0.72 25.82
N GLU A 491 -20.98 -1.41 24.71
CA GLU A 491 -21.32 -2.84 24.73
C GLU A 491 -20.13 -3.70 25.20
N LEU A 492 -18.90 -3.33 24.84
CA LEU A 492 -17.69 -3.95 25.37
C LEU A 492 -17.56 -3.81 26.89
N ALA A 493 -17.97 -2.67 27.45
CA ALA A 493 -17.93 -2.42 28.88
C ALA A 493 -18.98 -3.23 29.65
N LYS A 494 -20.13 -3.52 29.02
CA LYS A 494 -21.20 -4.36 29.59
C LYS A 494 -20.97 -5.87 29.38
N ALA A 495 -20.19 -6.24 28.37
CA ALA A 495 -20.00 -7.63 27.99
C ALA A 495 -19.24 -8.44 29.05
N ASP A 496 -19.80 -9.61 29.36
CA ASP A 496 -19.15 -10.64 30.17
C ASP A 496 -17.83 -11.10 29.53
N GLU A 497 -16.92 -11.58 30.37
CA GLU A 497 -15.57 -11.97 29.96
C GLU A 497 -15.58 -13.07 28.88
N SER A 498 -16.55 -13.98 28.95
CA SER A 498 -16.77 -15.07 27.98
C SER A 498 -17.03 -14.57 26.55
N VAL A 499 -17.74 -13.46 26.38
CA VAL A 499 -18.15 -12.92 25.06
C VAL A 499 -17.36 -11.67 24.65
N ARG A 500 -16.63 -11.03 25.57
CA ARG A 500 -15.83 -9.81 25.33
C ARG A 500 -14.88 -9.95 24.14
N HIS A 501 -14.31 -11.13 23.91
CA HIS A 501 -13.41 -11.41 22.78
C HIS A 501 -14.10 -11.23 21.41
N GLN A 502 -15.42 -11.45 21.34
CA GLN A 502 -16.22 -11.28 20.11
C GLN A 502 -16.30 -9.80 19.72
N PHE A 503 -16.47 -8.91 20.69
CA PHE A 503 -16.63 -7.48 20.47
C PHE A 503 -15.33 -6.71 20.24
N ARG A 504 -14.15 -7.25 20.59
CA ARG A 504 -12.83 -6.58 20.41
C ARG A 504 -12.58 -6.13 18.96
N ARG A 505 -13.16 -6.83 17.98
CA ARG A 505 -13.04 -6.50 16.55
C ARG A 505 -14.32 -5.88 15.96
N ALA A 506 -15.38 -5.72 16.75
CA ALA A 506 -16.69 -5.24 16.30
C ALA A 506 -16.58 -3.91 15.55
N LYS A 507 -15.89 -2.92 16.13
CA LYS A 507 -15.70 -1.61 15.48
C LYS A 507 -15.15 -1.73 14.05
N ARG A 508 -14.17 -2.62 13.83
CA ARG A 508 -13.56 -2.81 12.51
C ARG A 508 -14.53 -3.53 11.58
N LEU A 509 -15.14 -4.63 12.04
CA LEU A 509 -16.02 -5.47 11.21
C LEU A 509 -17.32 -4.76 10.84
N LEU A 510 -17.97 -4.08 11.78
CA LEU A 510 -19.22 -3.36 11.57
C LEU A 510 -19.07 -2.13 10.66
N SER A 511 -17.86 -1.58 10.57
CA SER A 511 -17.59 -0.44 9.69
C SER A 511 -17.14 -0.84 8.29
N ARG A 512 -16.63 -2.07 8.12
CA ARG A 512 -15.96 -2.51 6.90
C ARG A 512 -16.95 -2.61 5.75
N GLU A 513 -16.49 -2.29 4.54
CA GLU A 513 -17.28 -2.52 3.34
C GLU A 513 -17.60 -4.01 3.17
N THR A 514 -18.85 -4.33 2.88
CA THR A 514 -19.36 -5.70 2.84
C THR A 514 -18.69 -6.55 1.75
N SER A 515 -18.31 -5.95 0.62
CA SER A 515 -17.57 -6.64 -0.45
C SER A 515 -16.17 -7.11 -0.04
N LEU A 516 -15.64 -6.59 1.06
CA LEU A 516 -14.31 -6.95 1.58
C LEU A 516 -14.38 -7.94 2.75
N LEU A 517 -15.58 -8.42 3.08
CA LEU A 517 -15.80 -9.39 4.15
C LEU A 517 -15.84 -10.81 3.57
N ASP A 518 -15.34 -11.76 4.35
CA ASP A 518 -15.42 -13.18 4.03
C ASP A 518 -16.55 -13.82 4.86
N ASP A 519 -16.92 -15.05 4.56
CA ASP A 519 -18.02 -15.75 5.24
C ASP A 519 -17.84 -15.81 6.77
N ARG A 520 -16.59 -15.87 7.25
CA ARG A 520 -16.29 -15.89 8.69
C ARG A 520 -16.51 -14.54 9.32
N HIS A 521 -16.18 -13.46 8.61
CA HIS A 521 -16.50 -12.12 9.05
C HIS A 521 -18.01 -11.90 9.10
N HIS A 522 -18.76 -12.40 8.10
CA HIS A 522 -20.22 -12.33 8.10
C HIS A 522 -20.83 -13.07 9.29
N LEU A 523 -20.39 -14.31 9.54
CA LEU A 523 -20.86 -15.10 10.69
C LEU A 523 -20.57 -14.38 12.02
N ARG A 524 -19.35 -13.84 12.18
CA ARG A 524 -18.99 -13.07 13.38
C ARG A 524 -19.85 -11.83 13.56
N ILE A 525 -20.15 -11.12 12.48
CA ILE A 525 -21.06 -9.97 12.54
C ILE A 525 -22.42 -10.45 13.03
N GLN A 526 -23.01 -11.47 12.42
CA GLN A 526 -24.31 -12.02 12.83
C GLN A 526 -24.34 -12.37 14.32
N THR A 527 -23.34 -13.11 14.82
CA THR A 527 -23.23 -13.42 16.26
C THR A 527 -23.23 -12.15 17.12
N MET A 528 -22.43 -11.12 16.76
CA MET A 528 -22.42 -9.87 17.54
C MET A 528 -23.76 -9.12 17.50
N LEU A 529 -24.47 -9.16 16.37
CA LEU A 529 -25.77 -8.50 16.22
C LEU A 529 -26.88 -9.22 16.99
N GLU A 530 -26.79 -10.54 17.15
CA GLU A 530 -27.71 -11.33 17.98
C GLU A 530 -27.59 -10.99 19.47
N HIS A 531 -26.39 -10.64 19.93
CA HIS A 531 -26.14 -10.31 21.34
C HIS A 531 -26.50 -8.86 21.70
N SER A 532 -26.62 -7.96 20.73
CA SER A 532 -26.92 -6.54 20.99
C SER A 532 -27.87 -5.97 19.95
N HIS A 533 -29.11 -5.73 20.37
CA HIS A 533 -30.12 -5.06 19.54
C HIS A 533 -29.63 -3.69 19.08
N ALA A 534 -28.95 -2.94 19.94
CA ALA A 534 -28.43 -1.62 19.59
C ALA A 534 -27.38 -1.70 18.47
N LEU A 535 -26.47 -2.68 18.51
CA LEU A 535 -25.51 -2.91 17.42
C LEU A 535 -26.20 -3.33 16.11
N LYS A 536 -27.25 -4.15 16.20
CA LYS A 536 -28.05 -4.55 15.03
C LYS A 536 -28.66 -3.34 14.35
N VAL A 537 -29.32 -2.46 15.10
CA VAL A 537 -29.97 -1.25 14.58
C VAL A 537 -28.94 -0.34 13.89
N ILE A 538 -27.80 -0.03 14.51
CA ILE A 538 -26.81 0.83 13.86
C ILE A 538 -26.17 0.18 12.62
N TYR A 539 -26.01 -1.15 12.61
CA TYR A 539 -25.47 -1.85 11.45
C TYR A 539 -26.45 -1.80 10.27
N GLU A 540 -27.74 -2.03 10.53
CA GLU A 540 -28.81 -1.92 9.55
C GLU A 540 -28.95 -0.49 9.02
N LYS A 541 -28.89 0.52 9.90
CA LYS A 541 -28.93 1.94 9.48
C LYS A 541 -27.74 2.36 8.66
N ARG A 542 -26.53 1.86 8.97
CA ARG A 542 -25.34 2.05 8.14
C ARG A 542 -25.56 1.47 6.73
N LEU A 543 -26.08 0.25 6.63
CA LEU A 543 -26.36 -0.39 5.34
C LEU A 543 -27.44 0.36 4.56
N ALA A 544 -28.52 0.79 5.23
CA ALA A 544 -29.57 1.61 4.62
C ALA A 544 -29.00 2.91 4.06
N LEU A 545 -28.14 3.59 4.82
CA LEU A 545 -27.49 4.82 4.37
C LEU A 545 -26.61 4.59 3.13
N GLN A 546 -25.89 3.46 3.08
CA GLN A 546 -25.13 3.04 1.89
C GLN A 546 -26.04 2.79 0.67
N GLN A 547 -27.19 2.15 0.88
CA GLN A 547 -28.14 1.86 -0.20
C GLN A 547 -28.76 3.13 -0.78
N ILE A 548 -29.03 4.14 0.05
CA ILE A 548 -29.53 5.43 -0.40
C ILE A 548 -28.58 5.99 -1.47
N TRP A 549 -27.27 6.06 -1.20
CA TRP A 549 -26.30 6.58 -2.17
C TRP A 549 -26.25 5.83 -3.49
N VAL A 550 -26.48 4.50 -3.47
CA VAL A 550 -26.49 3.70 -4.70
C VAL A 550 -27.76 3.97 -5.51
N LYS A 551 -28.92 4.04 -4.84
CA LYS A 551 -30.23 4.13 -5.49
C LYS A 551 -30.59 5.54 -5.97
N THR A 552 -30.13 6.58 -5.28
CA THR A 552 -30.59 7.96 -5.51
C THR A 552 -29.52 8.87 -6.11
N SER A 553 -28.36 8.32 -6.49
CA SER A 553 -27.23 9.12 -7.03
C SER A 553 -27.56 9.95 -8.28
N SER A 554 -28.63 9.60 -9.01
CA SER A 554 -29.10 10.32 -10.21
C SER A 554 -30.31 11.23 -9.97
N ASN A 555 -30.97 11.18 -8.80
CA ASN A 555 -32.18 11.97 -8.50
C ASN A 555 -32.12 12.60 -7.10
N GLY A 556 -31.93 13.93 -7.07
CA GLY A 556 -31.82 14.70 -5.84
C GLY A 556 -33.10 14.72 -4.98
N HIS A 557 -34.28 14.62 -5.58
CA HIS A 557 -35.55 14.61 -4.83
C HIS A 557 -35.74 13.28 -4.10
N ASP A 558 -35.47 12.16 -4.77
CA ASP A 558 -35.51 10.83 -4.16
C ASP A 558 -34.47 10.72 -3.03
N MET A 559 -33.27 11.30 -3.25
CA MET A 559 -32.23 11.39 -2.23
C MET A 559 -32.71 12.16 -1.00
N LEU A 560 -33.33 13.33 -1.20
CA LEU A 560 -33.86 14.14 -0.10
C LEU A 560 -34.94 13.40 0.68
N SER A 561 -35.89 12.77 -0.02
CA SER A 561 -36.96 11.99 0.61
C SER A 561 -36.41 10.82 1.42
N ALA A 562 -35.55 10.00 0.81
CA ALA A 562 -34.94 8.85 1.47
C ALA A 562 -34.07 9.24 2.68
N MET A 563 -33.35 10.37 2.59
CA MET A 563 -32.58 10.88 3.73
C MET A 563 -33.46 11.39 4.86
N LYS A 564 -34.59 12.05 4.55
CA LYS A 564 -35.56 12.48 5.57
C LYS A 564 -36.14 11.28 6.32
N GLU A 565 -36.52 10.23 5.59
CA GLU A 565 -37.00 8.98 6.18
C GLU A 565 -35.92 8.33 7.05
N TRP A 566 -34.69 8.20 6.55
CA TRP A 566 -33.57 7.63 7.32
C TRP A 566 -33.30 8.41 8.61
N ILE A 567 -33.34 9.75 8.57
CA ILE A 567 -33.17 10.62 9.74
C ILE A 567 -34.30 10.40 10.75
N HIS A 568 -35.55 10.35 10.29
CA HIS A 568 -36.70 10.12 11.16
C HIS A 568 -36.58 8.77 11.90
N GLU A 569 -36.24 7.70 11.17
CA GLU A 569 -36.04 6.38 11.78
C GLU A 569 -34.83 6.34 12.72
N ALA A 570 -33.76 7.09 12.41
CA ALA A 570 -32.58 7.22 13.25
C ALA A 570 -32.92 7.93 14.59
N GLU A 571 -33.71 9.00 14.54
CA GLU A 571 -34.17 9.74 15.73
C GLU A 571 -35.11 8.89 16.62
N ALA A 572 -35.99 8.11 15.98
CA ALA A 572 -36.94 7.20 16.62
C ALA A 572 -36.30 5.91 17.20
N SER A 573 -35.05 5.59 16.83
CA SER A 573 -34.37 4.36 17.26
C SER A 573 -34.11 4.23 18.76
N GLY A 574 -34.20 5.34 19.52
CA GLY A 574 -33.82 5.39 20.93
C GLY A 574 -32.31 5.36 21.19
N ILE A 575 -31.47 5.29 20.16
CA ILE A 575 -30.00 5.27 20.29
C ILE A 575 -29.47 6.70 20.23
N HIS A 576 -28.94 7.19 21.36
CA HIS A 576 -28.48 8.57 21.50
C HIS A 576 -27.43 8.99 20.47
N SER A 577 -26.38 8.19 20.26
CA SER A 577 -25.32 8.51 19.28
C SER A 577 -25.81 8.56 17.83
N LEU A 578 -26.83 7.75 17.51
CA LEU A 578 -27.45 7.74 16.18
C LEU A 578 -28.34 8.98 15.97
N ARG A 579 -29.05 9.42 17.02
CA ARG A 579 -29.82 10.67 17.03
C ARG A 579 -28.93 11.89 16.84
N GLU A 580 -27.85 12.01 17.62
CA GLU A 580 -26.88 13.11 17.50
C GLU A 580 -26.26 13.15 16.09
N PHE A 581 -25.96 11.99 15.52
CA PHE A 581 -25.47 11.90 14.15
C PHE A 581 -26.52 12.38 13.14
N ALA A 582 -27.78 12.04 13.31
CA ALA A 582 -28.88 12.50 12.46
C ALA A 582 -29.09 14.02 12.57
N ASP A 583 -29.00 14.58 13.77
CA ASP A 583 -29.00 16.03 14.01
C ASP A 583 -27.86 16.72 13.27
N GLN A 584 -26.66 16.14 13.36
CA GLN A 584 -25.50 16.63 12.65
C GLN A 584 -25.65 16.59 11.13
N LEU A 585 -26.34 15.59 10.57
CA LEU A 585 -26.57 15.50 9.13
C LEU A 585 -27.37 16.69 8.59
N LYS A 586 -28.34 17.18 9.37
CA LYS A 586 -29.20 18.32 9.00
C LYS A 586 -28.41 19.64 8.84
N THR A 587 -27.23 19.73 9.44
CA THR A 587 -26.37 20.94 9.41
C THR A 587 -25.51 21.08 8.16
N TYR A 588 -25.43 20.06 7.30
CA TYR A 588 -24.54 20.11 6.14
C TYR A 588 -25.01 21.08 5.06
N SER A 589 -24.05 21.71 4.38
CA SER A 589 -24.29 22.58 3.22
C SER A 589 -23.15 22.49 2.21
N LEU A 590 -23.46 22.74 0.94
CA LEU A 590 -22.45 22.90 -0.11
C LEU A 590 -21.70 24.23 0.01
N ARG A 591 -22.29 25.22 0.70
CA ARG A 591 -21.71 26.53 0.90
C ARG A 591 -21.29 26.70 2.37
N PRO A 592 -20.18 27.39 2.64
CA PRO A 592 -19.89 27.83 4.01
C PRO A 592 -21.02 28.74 4.51
N ALA A 593 -21.30 28.72 5.81
CA ALA A 593 -22.07 29.78 6.44
C ALA A 593 -21.38 31.10 6.10
N HIS A 594 -22.14 32.09 5.59
CA HIS A 594 -21.65 33.36 5.05
C HIS A 594 -20.32 33.81 5.69
N ALA A 595 -19.27 33.90 4.86
CA ALA A 595 -18.00 34.51 5.22
C ALA A 595 -18.09 36.03 5.20
#